data_AF-A0A4C1VDD3-F1
#
_entry.id   AF-A0A4C1VDD3-F1
#
_cell.length_a   1.000
_cell.length_b   1.000
_cell.length_c   1.000
_cell.angle_alpha   90.00
_cell.angle_beta   90.00
_cell.angle_gamma   90.00
#
_symmetry.space_group_name_H-M   'P 1'
#
loop_
_entity.id
_entity.type
_entity.pdbx_description
1 polymer ?
#
loop_
_entity_poly.entity_id
_entity_poly.type
_entity_poly.pdbx_seq_one_letter_code
_entity_poly.pdbx_strand_id
1 'polypeptide(L)'
;MLKLSLNFTHPPVRARLDKHMGKSLVSLTDKVYMNELEERIRQVLEESLNRRVAARVLDEMERLKKLILVGKTPLEDCPPELYKHPVFVFWRLVNKEVEKESKKRADAYLRKLKVKRKMDQPPAESMEDVTEEEKKAVVVDVLKKCRMELIKRQGEDIHNGFRCTNSEFESQRYESNDVKNLKKLKTVDELYGLADKIIGTKRLQQS
;
A
#
# COMPACT_ATOMS: atom_id res chain seq x y z
N MET A 1 -2.63 4.88 -70.18
CA MET A 1 -2.51 5.47 -68.83
C MET A 1 -3.54 4.81 -67.92
N LEU A 2 -3.10 3.92 -67.03
CA LEU A 2 -4.00 3.28 -66.06
C LEU A 2 -4.15 4.21 -64.84
N LYS A 3 -5.33 4.82 -64.70
CA LYS A 3 -5.74 5.49 -63.45
C LYS A 3 -6.04 4.38 -62.42
N LEU A 4 -5.11 4.09 -61.52
CA LEU A 4 -5.43 3.32 -60.32
C LEU A 4 -6.26 4.19 -59.38
N SER A 5 -7.59 4.03 -59.37
CA SER A 5 -8.44 4.59 -58.33
C SER A 5 -8.44 3.65 -57.13
N LEU A 6 -7.58 3.91 -56.14
CA LEU A 6 -7.66 3.29 -54.83
C LEU A 6 -8.86 3.90 -54.08
N ASN A 7 -10.05 3.36 -54.32
CA ASN A 7 -11.25 3.76 -53.59
C ASN A 7 -11.20 3.14 -52.19
N PHE A 8 -10.76 3.91 -51.18
CA PHE A 8 -10.96 3.56 -49.78
C PHE A 8 -12.48 3.48 -49.53
N THR A 9 -13.00 2.26 -49.48
CA THR A 9 -14.44 1.93 -49.45
C THR A 9 -15.14 2.30 -48.13
N HIS A 10 -14.40 2.77 -47.12
CA HIS A 10 -14.98 3.14 -45.83
C HIS A 10 -14.97 4.68 -45.62
N PRO A 11 -16.13 5.36 -45.70
CA PRO A 11 -16.21 6.83 -45.62
C PRO A 11 -15.56 7.44 -44.36
N PRO A 12 -15.70 6.83 -43.16
CA PRO A 12 -15.00 7.31 -41.96
C PRO A 12 -13.47 7.21 -42.03
N VAL A 13 -12.93 6.25 -42.78
CA VAL A 13 -11.46 6.09 -42.94
C VAL A 13 -10.96 7.12 -43.94
N ARG A 14 -11.69 7.30 -45.04
CA ARG A 14 -11.42 8.35 -46.03
C ARG A 14 -11.46 9.75 -45.40
N ALA A 15 -12.49 10.06 -44.61
CA ALA A 15 -12.59 11.35 -43.92
C ALA A 15 -11.46 11.60 -42.92
N ARG A 16 -10.95 10.54 -42.25
CA ARG A 16 -9.76 10.66 -41.39
C ARG A 16 -8.50 10.90 -42.21
N LEU A 17 -8.31 10.17 -43.32
CA LEU A 17 -7.17 10.37 -44.22
C LEU A 17 -7.17 11.77 -44.82
N ASP A 18 -8.32 12.24 -45.34
CA ASP A 18 -8.48 13.59 -45.87
C ASP A 18 -8.22 14.66 -44.79
N LYS A 19 -8.63 14.40 -43.53
CA LYS A 19 -8.33 15.28 -42.39
C LYS A 19 -6.82 15.35 -42.08
N HIS A 20 -6.10 14.23 -42.14
CA HIS A 20 -4.65 14.21 -41.93
C HIS A 20 -3.87 14.79 -43.11
N MET A 21 -4.36 14.59 -44.33
CA MET A 21 -3.72 15.05 -45.56
C MET A 21 -4.02 16.51 -45.90
N GLY A 22 -5.16 17.05 -45.47
CA GLY A 22 -5.62 18.42 -45.75
C GLY A 22 -6.10 18.65 -47.20
N LYS A 23 -5.85 17.71 -48.12
CA LYS A 23 -6.27 17.73 -49.52
C LYS A 23 -6.72 16.32 -49.94
N SER A 24 -7.68 16.23 -50.85
CA SER A 24 -8.18 14.96 -51.39
C SER A 24 -7.20 14.28 -52.37
N LEU A 25 -6.08 14.93 -52.72
CA LEU A 25 -5.07 14.46 -53.66
C LEU A 25 -3.69 14.51 -53.00
N VAL A 26 -2.95 13.40 -53.10
CA VAL A 26 -1.57 13.24 -52.59
C VAL A 26 -0.59 13.31 -53.75
N SER A 27 0.37 14.23 -53.71
CA SER A 27 1.49 14.26 -54.63
C SER A 27 2.64 13.38 -54.13
N LEU A 28 2.56 12.07 -54.39
CA LEU A 28 3.55 11.08 -53.95
C LEU A 28 4.96 11.30 -54.54
N THR A 29 5.04 11.98 -55.69
CA THR A 29 6.30 12.27 -56.39
C THR A 29 7.01 13.50 -55.86
N ASP A 30 6.35 14.32 -55.04
CA ASP A 30 6.93 15.53 -54.45
C ASP A 30 7.47 15.23 -53.05
N LYS A 31 8.80 15.26 -52.90
CA LYS A 31 9.50 14.99 -51.65
C LYS A 31 9.16 16.03 -50.57
N VAL A 32 8.97 17.29 -50.93
CA VAL A 32 8.68 18.36 -49.96
C VAL A 32 7.30 18.13 -49.35
N TYR A 33 6.30 17.90 -50.21
CA TYR A 33 4.95 17.58 -49.78
C TYR A 33 4.89 16.33 -48.89
N MET A 34 5.62 15.26 -49.24
CA MET A 34 5.63 14.03 -48.46
C MET A 34 6.25 14.21 -47.07
N ASN A 35 7.32 15.00 -46.95
CA ASN A 35 7.94 15.32 -45.66
C ASN A 35 7.00 16.16 -44.77
N GLU A 36 6.35 17.20 -45.32
CA GLU A 36 5.39 18.02 -44.58
C GLU A 36 4.16 17.21 -44.13
N LEU A 37 3.70 16.29 -44.99
CA LEU A 37 2.60 15.39 -44.66
C LEU A 37 2.98 14.44 -43.51
N GLU A 38 4.19 13.89 -43.54
CA GLU A 38 4.71 13.05 -42.46
C GLU A 38 4.78 13.82 -41.14
N GLU A 39 5.33 15.03 -41.14
CA GLU A 39 5.41 15.88 -39.95
C GLU A 39 4.01 16.20 -39.39
N ARG A 40 3.05 16.52 -40.26
CA ARG A 40 1.67 16.80 -39.84
C ARG A 40 0.99 15.59 -39.23
N ILE A 41 1.17 14.40 -39.82
CA ILE A 41 0.65 13.15 -39.25
C ILE A 41 1.27 12.89 -37.88
N ARG A 42 2.60 13.07 -37.77
CA ARG A 42 3.33 12.90 -36.50
C ARG A 42 2.81 13.84 -35.42
N GLN A 43 2.65 15.13 -35.74
CA GLN A 43 2.11 16.13 -34.82
C GLN A 43 0.70 15.78 -34.34
N VAL A 44 -0.22 15.42 -35.25
CA VAL A 44 -1.59 15.07 -34.85
C VAL A 44 -1.63 13.84 -33.95
N LEU A 45 -0.80 12.83 -34.23
CA LEU A 45 -0.67 11.66 -33.37
C LEU A 45 -0.13 12.02 -32.00
N GLU A 46 0.94 12.81 -31.95
CA GLU A 46 1.55 13.28 -30.71
C GLU A 46 0.57 14.11 -29.87
N GLU A 47 -0.13 15.06 -30.47
CA GLU A 47 -1.17 15.83 -29.79
C GLU A 47 -2.31 14.95 -29.28
N SER A 48 -2.73 13.93 -30.04
CA SER A 48 -3.78 13.01 -29.61
C SER A 48 -3.32 12.15 -28.42
N LEU A 49 -2.03 11.79 -28.39
CA LEU A 49 -1.42 11.02 -27.34
C LEU A 49 -1.24 11.87 -26.09
N ASN A 50 -0.69 13.08 -26.24
CA ASN A 50 -0.53 14.05 -25.16
C ASN A 50 -1.87 14.44 -24.53
N ARG A 51 -2.93 14.64 -25.34
CA ARG A 51 -4.30 14.85 -24.81
C ARG A 51 -4.78 13.68 -23.97
N ARG A 52 -4.57 12.43 -24.42
CA ARG A 52 -4.97 11.24 -23.65
C ARG A 52 -4.15 11.07 -22.37
N VAL A 53 -2.84 11.34 -22.42
CA VAL A 53 -1.98 11.30 -21.25
C VAL A 53 -2.41 12.36 -20.23
N ALA A 54 -2.63 13.60 -20.66
CA ALA A 54 -3.08 14.68 -19.79
C ALA A 54 -4.44 14.38 -19.14
N ALA A 55 -5.40 13.83 -19.91
CA ALA A 55 -6.68 13.40 -19.38
C ALA A 55 -6.52 12.33 -18.29
N ARG A 56 -5.70 11.29 -18.55
CA ARG A 56 -5.43 10.24 -17.55
C ARG A 56 -4.75 10.78 -16.30
N VAL A 57 -3.80 11.72 -16.45
CA VAL A 57 -3.15 12.35 -15.30
C VAL A 57 -4.17 13.10 -14.45
N LEU A 58 -5.08 13.86 -15.08
CA LEU A 58 -6.15 14.55 -14.36
C LEU A 58 -7.10 13.58 -13.63
N ASP A 59 -7.51 12.50 -14.30
CA ASP A 59 -8.37 11.48 -13.71
C ASP A 59 -7.69 10.81 -12.50
N GLU A 60 -6.40 10.48 -12.62
CA GLU A 60 -5.63 9.86 -11.56
C GLU A 60 -5.40 10.82 -10.38
N MET A 61 -5.17 12.11 -10.66
CA MET A 61 -5.11 13.14 -9.64
C MET A 61 -6.44 13.27 -8.88
N GLU A 62 -7.58 13.22 -9.57
CA GLU A 62 -8.89 13.25 -8.93
C GLU A 62 -9.17 11.98 -8.11
N ARG A 63 -8.77 10.81 -8.63
CA ARG A 63 -8.85 9.53 -7.91
C ARG A 63 -8.06 9.58 -6.61
N LEU A 64 -6.81 10.06 -6.66
CA LEU A 64 -5.97 10.25 -5.47
C LEU A 64 -6.58 11.26 -4.49
N LYS A 65 -7.16 12.36 -4.99
CA LYS A 65 -7.87 13.33 -4.14
C LYS A 65 -8.97 12.66 -3.31
N LYS A 66 -9.80 11.85 -3.97
CA LYS A 66 -10.89 11.10 -3.33
C LYS A 66 -10.34 10.08 -2.32
N LEU A 67 -9.28 9.36 -2.68
CA LEU A 67 -8.71 8.31 -1.85
C LEU A 67 -8.16 8.84 -0.52
N ILE A 68 -7.49 10.00 -0.56
CA ILE A 68 -6.97 10.67 0.64
C ILE A 68 -8.12 11.22 1.50
N LEU A 69 -9.14 11.82 0.89
CA LEU A 69 -10.32 12.30 1.64
C LEU A 69 -11.05 11.17 2.38
N VAL A 70 -11.13 9.99 1.77
CA VAL A 70 -11.69 8.78 2.40
C VAL A 70 -10.74 8.20 3.46
N GLY A 71 -9.46 8.58 3.46
CA GLY A 71 -8.45 8.12 4.42
C GLY A 71 -7.85 6.74 4.09
N LYS A 72 -8.01 6.26 2.84
CA LYS A 72 -7.41 4.98 2.40
C LYS A 72 -5.92 5.09 2.11
N THR A 73 -5.45 6.27 1.74
CA THR A 73 -4.02 6.59 1.58
C THR A 73 -3.60 7.60 2.64
N PRO A 74 -2.55 7.32 3.44
CA PRO A 74 -2.06 8.26 4.42
C PRO A 74 -1.49 9.50 3.72
N LEU A 75 -1.51 10.64 4.41
CA LEU A 75 -1.07 11.92 3.86
C LEU A 75 0.44 11.98 3.60
N GLU A 76 1.20 11.04 4.16
CA GLU A 76 2.67 10.93 4.05
C GLU A 76 3.12 10.48 2.67
N ASP A 77 2.32 9.64 2.00
CA ASP A 77 2.58 9.13 0.64
C ASP A 77 2.04 10.09 -0.45
N CYS A 78 1.61 11.28 -0.05
CA CYS A 78 1.00 12.25 -0.95
C CYS A 78 2.07 12.98 -1.78
N PRO A 79 1.92 13.07 -3.11
CA PRO A 79 2.80 13.88 -3.94
C PRO A 79 2.85 15.35 -3.48
N PRO A 80 4.01 16.02 -3.58
CA PRO A 80 4.18 17.38 -3.10
C PRO A 80 3.30 18.40 -3.83
N GLU A 81 2.89 18.14 -5.08
CA GLU A 81 1.96 19.02 -5.81
C GLU A 81 0.59 19.08 -5.13
N LEU A 82 0.18 17.97 -4.52
CA LEU A 82 -1.15 17.82 -3.96
C LEU A 82 -1.23 18.36 -2.51
N TYR A 83 -0.09 18.52 -1.84
CA TYR A 83 -0.01 19.05 -0.48
C TYR A 83 -0.52 20.48 -0.32
N LYS A 84 -0.35 21.32 -1.36
CA LYS A 84 -0.78 22.73 -1.38
C LYS A 84 -2.22 22.92 -1.83
N HIS A 85 -2.88 21.86 -2.25
CA HIS A 85 -4.23 21.96 -2.80
C HIS A 85 -5.23 22.35 -1.68
N PRO A 86 -6.16 23.29 -1.93
CA PRO A 86 -7.02 23.88 -0.89
C PRO A 86 -7.84 22.86 -0.12
N VAL A 87 -8.30 21.81 -0.80
CA VAL A 87 -9.05 20.69 -0.18
C VAL A 87 -8.23 20.01 0.93
N PHE A 88 -6.92 19.81 0.73
CA PHE A 88 -6.06 19.17 1.73
C PHE A 88 -5.64 20.10 2.85
N VAL A 89 -5.51 21.39 2.56
CA VAL A 89 -5.30 22.40 3.60
C VAL A 89 -6.51 22.42 4.54
N PHE A 90 -7.72 22.48 3.99
CA PHE A 90 -8.95 22.47 4.77
C PHE A 90 -9.12 21.17 5.56
N TRP A 91 -8.98 20.01 4.91
CA TRP A 91 -9.08 18.70 5.55
C TRP A 91 -8.12 18.56 6.74
N ARG A 92 -6.87 19.02 6.58
CA ARG A 92 -5.87 18.99 7.66
C ARG A 92 -6.21 19.90 8.81
N LEU A 93 -6.71 21.11 8.54
CA LEU A 93 -7.16 22.04 9.57
C LEU A 93 -8.32 21.45 10.37
N VAL A 94 -9.31 20.86 9.69
CA VAL A 94 -10.45 20.20 10.33
C VAL A 94 -9.99 19.00 11.16
N ASN A 95 -9.17 18.11 10.60
CA ASN A 95 -8.66 16.95 11.34
C ASN A 95 -7.85 17.36 12.57
N LYS A 96 -7.01 18.38 12.45
CA LYS A 96 -6.25 18.92 13.59
C LYS A 96 -7.18 19.41 14.70
N GLU A 97 -8.31 20.04 14.36
CA GLU A 97 -9.26 20.51 15.36
C GLU A 97 -10.06 19.35 15.99
N VAL A 98 -10.46 18.37 15.19
CA VAL A 98 -11.11 17.14 15.67
C VAL A 98 -10.20 16.39 16.64
N GLU A 99 -8.91 16.30 16.36
CA GLU A 99 -7.92 15.67 17.24
C GLU A 99 -7.72 16.43 18.56
N LYS A 100 -7.73 17.76 18.55
CA LYS A 100 -7.67 18.54 19.79
C LYS A 100 -8.90 18.27 20.65
N GLU A 101 -10.08 18.30 20.06
CA GLU A 101 -11.34 18.06 20.77
C GLU A 101 -11.45 16.63 21.28
N SER A 102 -10.96 15.64 20.51
CA SER A 102 -10.93 14.24 20.95
C SER A 102 -9.97 14.05 22.13
N LYS A 103 -8.78 14.66 22.09
CA LYS A 103 -7.81 14.65 23.21
C LYS A 103 -8.39 15.28 24.47
N LYS A 104 -9.00 16.48 24.36
CA LYS A 104 -9.67 17.13 25.49
C LYS A 104 -10.75 16.24 26.12
N ARG A 105 -11.57 15.57 25.28
CA ARG A 105 -12.60 14.63 25.77
C ARG A 105 -11.98 13.42 26.46
N ALA A 106 -10.93 12.84 25.89
CA ALA A 106 -10.21 11.71 26.50
C ALA A 106 -9.59 12.10 27.85
N ASP A 107 -8.96 13.27 27.94
CA ASP A 107 -8.37 13.79 29.17
C ASP A 107 -9.44 14.08 30.25
N ALA A 108 -10.56 14.67 29.85
CA ALA A 108 -11.70 14.90 30.74
C ALA A 108 -12.26 13.57 31.27
N TYR A 109 -12.39 12.55 30.41
CA TYR A 109 -12.80 11.22 30.80
C TYR A 109 -11.81 10.58 31.78
N LEU A 110 -10.51 10.64 31.47
CA LEU A 110 -9.45 10.10 32.33
C LEU A 110 -9.43 10.79 33.70
N ARG A 111 -9.66 12.10 33.75
CA ARG A 111 -9.77 12.87 35.00
C ARG A 111 -10.97 12.41 35.84
N LYS A 112 -12.13 12.21 35.23
CA LYS A 112 -13.33 11.68 35.91
C LYS A 112 -13.07 10.27 36.47
N LEU A 113 -12.42 9.41 35.68
CA LEU A 113 -12.08 8.05 36.11
C LEU A 113 -11.12 8.05 37.30
N LYS A 114 -10.12 8.95 37.31
CA LYS A 114 -9.20 9.13 38.45
C LYS A 114 -9.92 9.60 39.72
N VAL A 115 -10.87 10.54 39.59
CA VAL A 115 -11.65 11.03 40.74
C VAL A 115 -12.53 9.92 41.31
N LYS A 116 -13.22 9.16 40.45
CA LYS A 116 -14.03 8.01 40.88
C LYS A 116 -13.20 6.96 41.62
N ARG A 117 -12.03 6.60 41.09
CA ARG A 117 -11.10 5.66 41.76
C ARG A 117 -10.66 6.13 43.14
N LYS A 118 -10.49 7.45 43.35
CA LYS A 118 -10.14 8.01 44.67
C LYS A 118 -11.32 8.03 45.65
N MET A 119 -12.55 8.15 45.15
CA MET A 119 -13.78 8.13 45.96
C MET A 119 -14.20 6.71 46.35
N ASP A 120 -14.00 5.73 45.46
CA ASP A 120 -14.28 4.31 45.73
C ASP A 120 -13.18 3.63 46.59
N GLN A 121 -12.12 4.37 46.96
CA GLN A 121 -11.07 3.90 47.85
C GLN A 121 -11.48 4.23 49.30
N PRO A 122 -11.67 3.23 50.19
CA PRO A 122 -12.01 3.50 51.59
C PRO A 122 -10.91 4.35 52.24
N PRO A 123 -11.23 5.21 53.23
CA PRO A 123 -10.23 5.97 53.96
C PRO A 123 -9.25 4.96 54.57
N ALA A 124 -7.97 5.09 54.24
CA ALA A 124 -6.96 4.14 54.62
C ALA A 124 -6.84 4.05 56.16
N GLU A 125 -7.42 3.01 56.74
CA GLU A 125 -6.77 2.33 57.85
C GLU A 125 -5.60 1.54 57.24
N SER A 126 -4.38 1.98 57.58
CA SER A 126 -3.09 1.28 57.37
C SER A 126 -2.92 0.56 56.03
N MET A 127 -2.43 1.27 55.00
CA MET A 127 -1.65 0.60 53.95
C MET A 127 -0.29 0.22 54.54
N GLU A 128 -0.17 -1.02 55.00
CA GLU A 128 1.13 -1.67 55.09
C GLU A 128 1.75 -1.68 53.68
N ASP A 129 3.03 -1.29 53.60
CA ASP A 129 3.82 -1.32 52.37
C ASP A 129 3.91 -2.76 51.84
N VAL A 130 3.02 -3.10 50.91
CA VAL A 130 3.09 -4.33 50.11
C VAL A 130 4.39 -4.27 49.31
N THR A 131 5.37 -5.07 49.74
CA THR A 131 6.72 -5.11 49.20
C THR A 131 6.73 -5.43 47.70
N GLU A 132 7.73 -4.92 46.97
CA GLU A 132 7.89 -5.13 45.52
C GLU A 132 8.01 -6.62 45.11
N GLU A 133 8.26 -7.50 46.07
CA GLU A 133 8.33 -8.95 45.87
C GLU A 133 6.95 -9.60 45.72
N GLU A 134 5.95 -9.12 46.46
CA GLU A 134 4.57 -9.62 46.37
C GLU A 134 3.91 -9.20 45.06
N LYS A 135 4.21 -7.98 44.56
CA LYS A 135 3.77 -7.53 43.24
C LYS A 135 4.37 -8.38 42.11
N LYS A 136 5.65 -8.76 42.22
CA LYS A 136 6.33 -9.64 41.24
C LYS A 136 5.73 -11.04 41.27
N ALA A 137 5.41 -11.59 42.44
CA ALA A 137 4.77 -12.89 42.57
C ALA A 137 3.40 -12.92 41.87
N VAL A 138 2.58 -11.88 42.05
CA VAL A 138 1.28 -11.75 41.38
C VAL A 138 1.43 -11.66 39.85
N VAL A 139 2.40 -10.90 39.35
CA VAL A 139 2.66 -10.79 37.89
C VAL A 139 3.11 -12.14 37.30
N VAL A 140 3.98 -12.87 38.00
CA VAL A 140 4.44 -14.21 37.57
C VAL A 140 3.27 -15.20 37.50
N ASP A 141 2.36 -15.16 38.47
CA ASP A 141 1.19 -16.03 38.49
C ASP A 141 0.16 -15.67 37.41
N VAL A 142 -0.02 -14.38 37.11
CA VAL A 142 -0.85 -13.93 35.98
C VAL A 142 -0.25 -14.41 34.65
N LEU A 143 1.06 -14.27 34.47
CA LEU A 143 1.74 -14.74 33.25
C LEU A 143 1.64 -16.27 33.08
N LYS A 144 1.76 -17.04 34.16
CA LYS A 144 1.53 -18.49 34.14
C LYS A 144 0.10 -18.83 33.73
N LYS A 145 -0.91 -18.16 34.28
CA LYS A 145 -2.33 -18.36 33.93
C LYS A 145 -2.59 -18.02 32.46
N CYS A 146 -2.11 -16.89 31.97
CA CYS A 146 -2.24 -16.50 30.56
C CYS A 146 -1.58 -17.51 29.62
N ARG A 147 -0.40 -18.03 29.98
CA ARG A 147 0.30 -19.05 29.20
C ARG A 147 -0.50 -20.36 29.13
N MET A 148 -1.07 -20.80 30.25
CA MET A 148 -1.88 -22.02 30.30
C MET A 148 -3.16 -21.89 29.47
N GLU A 149 -3.79 -20.70 29.47
CA GLU A 149 -4.99 -20.44 28.69
C GLU A 149 -4.70 -20.43 27.17
N LEU A 150 -3.55 -19.88 26.76
CA LEU A 150 -3.08 -19.94 25.37
C LEU A 150 -2.85 -21.39 24.92
N ILE A 151 -2.24 -22.24 25.75
CA ILE A 151 -2.00 -23.64 25.42
C ILE A 151 -3.33 -24.40 25.28
N LYS A 152 -4.30 -24.14 26.15
CA LYS A 152 -5.64 -24.74 26.05
C LYS A 152 -6.34 -24.36 24.75
N ARG A 153 -6.38 -23.06 24.42
CA ARG A 153 -6.95 -22.58 23.15
C ARG A 153 -6.25 -23.19 21.93
N GLN A 154 -4.92 -23.33 21.97
CA GLN A 154 -4.19 -24.00 20.89
C GLN A 154 -4.59 -25.48 20.75
N GLY A 155 -4.83 -26.19 21.86
CA GLY A 155 -5.33 -27.56 21.83
C GLY A 155 -6.76 -27.68 21.30
N GLU A 156 -7.63 -26.74 21.68
CA GLU A 156 -9.01 -26.65 21.16
C GLU A 156 -9.03 -26.34 19.65
N ASP A 157 -8.17 -25.42 19.19
CA ASP A 157 -8.01 -25.09 17.77
C ASP A 157 -7.50 -26.30 16.97
N ILE A 158 -6.62 -27.12 17.55
CA ILE A 158 -6.15 -28.37 16.92
C ILE A 158 -7.28 -29.40 16.84
N HIS A 159 -8.02 -29.60 17.93
CA HIS A 159 -9.17 -30.52 17.96
C HIS A 159 -10.27 -30.11 16.97
N ASN A 160 -10.52 -28.81 16.84
CA ASN A 160 -11.51 -28.25 15.92
C ASN A 160 -11.02 -28.18 14.46
N GLY A 161 -9.77 -28.60 14.18
CA GLY A 161 -9.19 -28.60 12.83
C GLY A 161 -8.79 -27.21 12.29
N PHE A 162 -8.81 -26.17 13.14
CA PHE A 162 -8.35 -24.82 12.78
C PHE A 162 -6.82 -24.69 12.83
N ARG A 163 -6.12 -25.63 13.49
CA ARG A 163 -4.65 -25.72 13.54
C ARG A 163 -4.18 -27.15 13.35
N CYS A 164 -3.09 -27.34 12.61
CA CYS A 164 -2.39 -28.63 12.56
C CYS A 164 -1.46 -28.77 13.78
N THR A 165 -1.17 -30.02 14.17
CA THR A 165 -0.16 -30.28 15.21
C THR A 165 1.23 -29.83 14.74
N ASN A 166 2.15 -29.57 15.67
CA ASN A 166 3.52 -29.15 15.31
C ASN A 166 4.24 -30.20 14.43
N SER A 167 3.98 -31.49 14.65
CA SER A 167 4.54 -32.58 13.84
C SER A 167 3.98 -32.62 12.41
N GLU A 168 2.67 -32.40 12.26
CA GLU A 168 2.04 -32.26 10.94
C GLU A 168 2.52 -31.00 10.23
N PHE A 169 2.69 -29.90 10.94
CA PHE A 169 3.22 -28.67 10.37
C PHE A 169 4.65 -28.85 9.87
N GLU A 170 5.52 -29.52 10.62
CA GLU A 170 6.91 -29.76 10.21
C GLU A 170 7.02 -30.67 8.98
N SER A 171 6.12 -31.64 8.82
CA SER A 171 6.08 -32.52 7.64
C SER A 171 5.44 -31.85 6.41
N GLN A 172 4.42 -31.01 6.62
CA GLN A 172 3.74 -30.28 5.54
C GLN A 172 4.47 -29.00 5.12
N ARG A 173 5.35 -28.46 5.97
CA ARG A 173 6.12 -27.26 5.69
C ARG A 173 7.17 -27.55 4.63
N TYR A 174 6.95 -27.03 3.43
CA TYR A 174 7.96 -27.04 2.39
C TYR A 174 9.12 -26.09 2.75
N GLU A 175 10.29 -26.66 3.00
CA GLU A 175 11.54 -25.92 3.12
C GLU A 175 12.37 -26.08 1.84
N SER A 176 12.83 -24.96 1.26
CA SER A 176 13.74 -24.96 0.12
C SER A 176 15.05 -25.68 0.48
N ASN A 177 15.68 -26.34 -0.50
CA ASN A 177 16.93 -27.07 -0.31
C ASN A 177 18.04 -26.19 0.26
N ASP A 178 18.09 -24.90 -0.08
CA ASP A 178 19.07 -23.97 0.45
C ASP A 178 18.89 -23.72 1.96
N VAL A 179 17.65 -23.67 2.43
CA VAL A 179 17.32 -23.49 3.85
C VAL A 179 17.67 -24.76 4.65
N LYS A 180 17.45 -25.94 4.05
CA LYS A 180 17.88 -27.22 4.65
C LYS A 180 19.41 -27.32 4.74
N ASN A 181 20.11 -26.81 3.74
CA ASN A 181 21.58 -26.78 3.73
C ASN A 181 22.12 -25.77 4.75
N LEU A 182 21.48 -24.59 4.89
CA LEU A 182 21.84 -23.60 5.91
C LEU A 182 21.83 -24.18 7.33
N LYS A 183 20.82 -25.00 7.65
CA LYS A 183 20.70 -25.68 8.96
C LYS A 183 21.77 -26.75 9.21
N LYS A 184 22.44 -27.25 8.17
CA LYS A 184 23.47 -28.30 8.26
C LYS A 184 24.89 -27.74 8.38
N LEU A 185 25.11 -26.47 8.02
CA LEU A 185 26.42 -25.83 8.08
C LEU A 185 26.83 -25.59 9.54
N LYS A 186 28.09 -25.91 9.86
CA LYS A 186 28.66 -25.75 11.20
C LYS A 186 29.60 -24.55 11.29
N THR A 187 30.11 -24.08 10.16
CA THR A 187 31.06 -22.96 10.06
C THR A 187 30.30 -21.66 9.88
N VAL A 188 30.68 -20.65 10.67
CA VAL A 188 29.99 -19.34 10.71
C VAL A 188 30.08 -18.60 9.37
N ASP A 189 31.25 -18.62 8.73
CA ASP A 189 31.48 -17.92 7.46
C ASP A 189 30.67 -18.52 6.30
N GLU A 190 30.57 -19.84 6.25
CA GLU A 190 29.75 -20.55 5.26
C GLU A 190 28.25 -20.32 5.48
N LEU A 191 27.83 -20.23 6.74
CA LEU A 191 26.44 -19.92 7.12
C LEU A 191 26.06 -18.52 6.62
N TYR A 192 26.88 -17.50 6.89
CA TYR A 192 26.61 -16.14 6.42
C TYR A 192 26.66 -16.03 4.90
N GLY A 193 27.63 -16.67 4.23
CA GLY A 193 27.70 -16.66 2.77
C GLY A 193 26.47 -17.29 2.10
N LEU A 194 25.94 -18.39 2.66
CA LEU A 194 24.74 -19.04 2.14
C LEU A 194 23.46 -18.28 2.52
N ALA A 195 23.40 -17.66 3.70
CA ALA A 195 22.29 -16.80 4.12
C ALA A 195 22.16 -15.55 3.22
N ASP A 196 23.28 -14.90 2.90
CA ASP A 196 23.31 -13.74 2.01
C ASP A 196 22.89 -14.10 0.59
N LYS A 197 23.24 -15.30 0.10
CA LYS A 197 22.77 -15.81 -1.18
C LYS A 197 21.24 -16.03 -1.21
N ILE A 198 20.67 -16.57 -0.13
CA ILE A 198 19.21 -16.78 0.01
C ILE A 198 18.47 -15.43 0.09
N ILE A 199 19.01 -14.45 0.81
CA ILE A 199 18.37 -13.14 1.01
C ILE A 199 18.57 -12.23 -0.21
N GLY A 200 19.75 -12.25 -0.82
CA GLY A 200 20.09 -11.45 -2.01
C GLY A 200 19.28 -11.82 -3.24
N THR A 201 19.01 -13.11 -3.46
CA THR A 201 18.13 -13.58 -4.54
C THR A 201 16.67 -13.13 -4.35
N LYS A 202 16.18 -12.99 -3.12
CA LYS A 202 14.83 -12.47 -2.84
C LYS A 202 14.67 -10.98 -3.13
N ARG A 203 15.72 -10.16 -2.97
CA ARG A 203 15.66 -8.72 -3.30
C ARG A 203 15.51 -8.46 -4.81
N LEU A 204 16.08 -9.33 -5.65
CA LEU A 204 16.03 -9.21 -7.11
C LEU A 204 14.70 -9.67 -7.72
N GLN A 205 13.87 -10.43 -6.99
CA GLN A 205 12.55 -10.88 -7.47
C GLN A 205 11.40 -9.95 -7.04
N GLN A 206 11.68 -8.90 -6.27
CA GLN A 206 10.70 -7.89 -5.83
C GLN A 206 10.92 -6.51 -6.47
N SER A 207 11.84 -6.41 -7.44
CA SER A 207 12.02 -5.27 -8.35
C SER A 207 11.43 -5.61 -9.72
#